data_AF-A0A954XSI3-F1
#
_entry.id   AF-A0A954XSI3-F1
#
_cell.length_a   1.000
_cell.length_b   1.000
_cell.length_c   1.000
_cell.angle_alpha   90.00
_cell.angle_beta   90.00
_cell.angle_gamma   90.00
#
_symmetry.space_group_name_H-M   'P 1'
#
loop_
_entity.id
_entity.type
_entity.pdbx_description
1 polymer ?
#
loop_
_entity_poly.entity_id
_entity_poly.type
_entity_poly.pdbx_seq_one_letter_code
_entity_poly.pdbx_strand_id
1 'polypeptide(L)'
;MSGIRYDNGEDVNLGDFVSYQSSLLWWRWKPGRLSYLPGTSTIHPEMEHDGLKWVGVSGVDGTFRGVLIEPDTQRVRKGVRFVGRCDGTTYLTPDQIPEDEW
;
A
#
# COMPACT_ATOMS: atom_id res chain seq x y z
N MET A 1 12.11 -11.17 2.53
CA MET A 1 12.16 -9.78 2.02
C MET A 1 11.52 -9.76 0.65
N SER A 2 10.53 -8.91 0.41
CA SER A 2 9.71 -8.91 -0.82
C SER A 2 10.45 -8.36 -2.06
N GLY A 3 11.58 -7.65 -1.86
CA GLY A 3 12.32 -6.99 -2.94
C GLY A 3 11.65 -5.71 -3.48
N ILE A 4 10.45 -5.39 -2.98
CA ILE A 4 9.67 -4.21 -3.38
C ILE A 4 10.17 -2.99 -2.61
N ARG A 5 10.32 -1.85 -3.30
CA ARG A 5 10.87 -0.61 -2.73
C ARG A 5 10.00 0.61 -2.96
N TYR A 6 10.09 1.57 -2.05
CA TYR A 6 9.61 2.92 -2.26
C TYR A 6 10.54 3.70 -3.21
N ASP A 7 10.08 4.85 -3.71
CA ASP A 7 10.86 5.70 -4.63
C ASP A 7 12.14 6.26 -3.99
N ASN A 8 12.18 6.38 -2.66
CA ASN A 8 13.37 6.78 -1.90
C ASN A 8 14.39 5.64 -1.69
N GLY A 9 14.11 4.43 -2.20
CA GLY A 9 15.00 3.26 -2.12
C GLY A 9 14.82 2.40 -0.87
N GLU A 10 14.00 2.82 0.10
CA GLU A 10 13.66 2.01 1.27
C GLU A 10 12.85 0.78 0.87
N ASP A 11 13.13 -0.36 1.50
CA ASP A 11 12.32 -1.58 1.30
C ASP A 11 10.91 -1.38 1.87
N VAL A 12 9.89 -1.95 1.22
CA VAL A 12 8.50 -1.89 1.69
C VAL A 12 8.25 -2.98 2.72
N ASN A 13 7.71 -2.58 3.88
CA ASN A 13 7.26 -3.50 4.92
C ASN A 13 5.78 -3.30 5.25
N LEU A 14 5.13 -4.41 5.60
CA LEU A 14 3.79 -4.36 6.16
C LEU A 14 3.75 -3.51 7.44
N GLY A 15 2.72 -2.68 7.55
CA GLY A 15 2.51 -1.73 8.65
C GLY A 15 3.30 -0.43 8.56
N ASP A 16 4.16 -0.24 7.55
CA ASP A 16 4.88 1.02 7.36
C ASP A 16 3.92 2.22 7.37
N PHE A 17 4.32 3.30 8.04
CA PHE A 17 3.65 4.58 7.94
C PHE A 17 3.95 5.19 6.58
N VAL A 18 2.89 5.56 5.89
CA VAL A 18 2.98 6.16 4.58
C VAL A 18 2.08 7.39 4.49
N SER A 19 2.39 8.25 3.54
CA SER A 19 1.45 9.23 3.05
C SER A 19 1.07 8.87 1.62
N TYR A 20 -0.21 8.92 1.31
CA TYR A 20 -0.70 8.56 -0.02
C TYR A 20 -1.64 9.63 -0.57
N GLN A 21 -1.69 9.78 -1.89
CA GLN A 21 -2.62 10.70 -2.52
C GLN A 21 -4.04 10.12 -2.47
N SER A 22 -5.08 10.93 -2.45
CA SER A 22 -6.44 10.45 -2.70
C SER A 22 -6.64 10.20 -4.19
N SER A 23 -7.51 9.24 -4.55
CA SER A 23 -7.98 9.02 -5.92
C SER A 23 -8.85 10.19 -6.41
N LEU A 24 -9.69 10.74 -5.52
CA LEU A 24 -10.58 11.87 -5.82
C LEU A 24 -9.87 13.23 -5.79
N LEU A 25 -8.89 13.40 -4.90
CA LEU A 25 -8.18 14.66 -4.66
C LEU A 25 -6.67 14.43 -4.75
N TRP A 26 -6.15 14.32 -5.97
CA TRP A 26 -4.75 14.00 -6.25
C TRP A 26 -3.74 14.99 -5.65
N TRP A 27 -4.10 16.25 -5.38
CA TRP A 27 -3.21 17.20 -4.69
C TRP A 27 -3.13 17.00 -3.17
N ARG A 28 -4.09 16.27 -2.58
CA ARG A 28 -4.17 16.08 -1.13
C ARG A 28 -3.51 14.76 -0.74
N TRP A 29 -2.47 14.88 0.07
CA TRP A 29 -1.80 13.76 0.71
C TRP A 29 -2.50 13.45 2.04
N LYS A 30 -2.75 12.17 2.29
CA LYS A 30 -3.38 11.65 3.50
C LYS A 30 -2.40 10.71 4.22
N PRO A 31 -2.43 10.64 5.55
CA PRO A 31 -1.69 9.62 6.29
C PRO A 31 -2.39 8.26 6.15
N GLY A 32 -1.60 7.20 6.08
CA GLY A 32 -2.08 5.83 6.01
C GLY A 32 -1.01 4.83 6.45
N ARG A 33 -1.33 3.56 6.34
CA ARG A 33 -0.45 2.43 6.65
C ARG A 33 -0.46 1.40 5.54
N LEU A 34 0.69 0.77 5.32
CA LEU A 34 0.82 -0.32 4.37
C LEU A 34 0.11 -1.57 4.91
N SER A 35 -1.02 -1.93 4.32
CA SER A 35 -1.89 -3.01 4.78
C SER A 35 -1.77 -4.28 3.95
N TYR A 36 -1.27 -4.18 2.72
CA TYR A 36 -1.05 -5.32 1.83
C TYR A 36 0.29 -5.23 1.12
N LEU A 37 1.00 -6.35 1.11
CA LEU A 37 2.28 -6.49 0.42
C LEU A 37 2.31 -7.83 -0.34
N PRO A 38 2.35 -7.82 -1.68
CA PRO A 38 2.44 -9.05 -2.48
C PRO A 38 3.63 -9.92 -2.07
N GLY A 39 3.39 -11.23 -2.01
CA GLY A 39 4.38 -12.22 -1.56
C GLY A 39 4.63 -12.24 -0.04
N THR A 40 3.95 -11.40 0.74
CA THR A 40 3.94 -11.45 2.21
C THR A 40 2.52 -11.61 2.76
N SER A 41 1.55 -10.87 2.22
CA SER A 41 0.13 -11.03 2.51
C SER A 41 -0.46 -12.26 1.81
N THR A 42 -1.59 -12.76 2.32
CA THR A 42 -2.44 -13.73 1.59
C THR A 42 -2.87 -13.13 0.26
N ILE A 43 -2.76 -13.88 -0.83
CA ILE A 43 -3.09 -13.40 -2.18
C ILE A 43 -4.54 -12.91 -2.23
N HIS A 44 -4.74 -11.68 -2.69
CA HIS A 44 -6.06 -11.10 -2.92
C HIS A 44 -6.25 -10.80 -4.42
N PRO A 45 -7.35 -11.25 -5.07
CA PRO A 45 -7.55 -11.11 -6.52
C PRO A 45 -7.50 -9.65 -7.02
N GLU A 46 -7.94 -8.70 -6.21
CA GLU A 46 -7.93 -7.27 -6.57
C GLU A 46 -6.53 -6.63 -6.43
N MET A 47 -5.64 -7.29 -5.70
CA MET A 47 -4.28 -6.81 -5.43
C MET A 47 -3.22 -7.53 -6.25
N GLU A 48 -3.56 -8.66 -6.86
CA GLU A 48 -2.70 -9.47 -7.73
C GLU A 48 -3.55 -10.11 -8.84
N HIS A 49 -3.53 -9.52 -10.04
CA HIS A 49 -4.19 -10.07 -11.24
C HIS A 49 -3.39 -9.79 -12.51
N ASP A 50 -3.47 -10.69 -13.50
CA ASP A 50 -2.81 -10.57 -14.81
C ASP A 50 -1.31 -10.25 -14.75
N GLY A 51 -0.61 -10.76 -13.73
CA GLY A 51 0.82 -10.52 -13.51
C GLY A 51 1.15 -9.13 -12.93
N LEU A 52 0.15 -8.27 -12.75
CA LEU A 52 0.27 -7.00 -12.06
C LEU A 52 0.07 -7.19 -10.56
N LYS A 53 0.74 -6.34 -9.77
CA LYS A 53 0.74 -6.41 -8.32
C LYS A 53 0.60 -5.01 -7.72
N TRP A 54 -0.15 -4.90 -6.64
CA TRP A 54 -0.38 -3.65 -5.93
C TRP A 54 0.03 -3.80 -4.47
N VAL A 55 0.56 -2.73 -3.89
CA VAL A 55 0.57 -2.58 -2.43
C VAL A 55 -0.74 -1.93 -1.99
N GLY A 56 -1.26 -2.34 -0.83
CA GLY A 56 -2.49 -1.80 -0.26
C GLY A 56 -2.16 -0.80 0.82
N VAL A 57 -2.80 0.37 0.78
CA VAL A 57 -2.66 1.40 1.81
C VAL A 57 -4.02 1.65 2.44
N SER A 58 -4.12 1.45 3.75
CA SER A 58 -5.29 1.81 4.53
C SER A 58 -5.09 3.19 5.15
N GLY A 59 -5.96 4.13 4.82
CA GLY A 59 -6.03 5.45 5.41
C GLY A 59 -6.54 5.40 6.85
N VAL A 60 -6.13 6.39 7.66
CA VAL A 60 -6.67 6.56 9.02
C VAL A 60 -8.16 6.93 9.04
N ASP A 61 -8.69 7.33 7.89
CA ASP A 61 -10.08 7.71 7.64
C ASP A 61 -10.95 6.56 7.13
N GLY A 62 -10.47 5.32 7.22
CA GLY A 62 -11.19 4.11 6.77
C GLY A 62 -10.92 3.74 5.32
N THR A 63 -10.51 4.70 4.49
CA THR A 63 -10.34 4.47 3.05
C THR A 63 -9.23 3.48 2.71
N PHE A 64 -9.38 2.78 1.58
CA PHE A 64 -8.33 1.95 1.01
C PHE A 64 -7.77 2.52 -0.30
N ARG A 65 -6.53 2.18 -0.61
CA ARG A 65 -5.94 2.44 -1.92
C ARG A 65 -4.96 1.36 -2.32
N GLY A 66 -5.24 0.70 -3.44
CA GLY A 66 -4.26 -0.08 -4.19
C GLY A 66 -3.30 0.82 -4.97
N VAL A 67 -1.99 0.58 -4.84
CA VAL A 67 -0.96 1.30 -5.59
C VAL A 67 -0.06 0.33 -6.32
N LEU A 68 -0.04 0.47 -7.65
CA LEU A 68 0.65 -0.44 -8.56
C LEU A 68 2.15 -0.46 -8.28
N ILE A 69 2.71 -1.66 -8.27
CA ILE A 69 4.15 -1.90 -8.29
C ILE A 69 4.57 -1.98 -9.75
N GLU A 70 5.57 -1.17 -10.12
CA GLU A 70 6.15 -1.22 -11.46
C GLU A 70 6.86 -2.56 -11.68
N PRO A 71 6.44 -3.38 -12.67
CA PRO A 71 6.94 -4.74 -12.83
C PRO A 71 8.46 -4.82 -13.03
N ASP A 72 9.02 -3.87 -13.80
CA ASP A 72 10.43 -3.89 -14.19
C ASP A 72 11.37 -3.47 -13.05
N THR A 73 10.93 -2.52 -12.22
CA THR A 73 11.77 -1.90 -11.18
C THR A 73 11.45 -2.38 -9.77
N GLN A 74 10.32 -3.07 -9.59
CA GLN A 74 9.75 -3.46 -8.30
C GLN A 74 9.56 -2.24 -7.36
N ARG A 75 9.27 -1.07 -7.94
CA ARG A 75 9.00 0.16 -7.18
C ARG A 75 7.53 0.45 -7.05
N VAL A 76 7.10 0.92 -5.88
CA VAL A 76 5.75 1.46 -5.69
C VAL A 76 5.62 2.77 -6.48
N ARG A 77 4.60 2.86 -7.35
CA ARG A 77 4.37 4.03 -8.20
C ARG A 77 4.18 5.32 -7.39
N LYS A 78 4.44 6.46 -8.06
CA LYS A 78 4.21 7.81 -7.53
C LYS A 78 2.75 7.93 -7.07
N GLY A 79 2.57 8.11 -5.77
CA GLY A 79 1.26 8.09 -5.11
C GLY A 79 1.33 7.65 -3.66
N VAL A 80 2.44 7.02 -3.26
CA VAL A 80 2.76 6.65 -1.87
C VAL A 80 4.15 7.18 -1.54
N ARG A 81 4.30 7.73 -0.32
CA ARG A 81 5.56 8.20 0.24
C ARG A 81 5.77 7.50 1.57
N PHE A 82 6.95 6.91 1.73
CA PHE A 82 7.39 6.39 3.01
C PHE A 82 7.50 7.53 4.02
N VAL A 83 6.94 7.33 5.22
CA VAL A 83 7.00 8.27 6.34
C VAL A 83 7.81 7.67 7.48
N GLY A 84 7.63 6.38 7.78
CA GLY A 84 8.34 5.71 8.86
C GLY A 84 8.01 4.22 8.98
N ARG A 85 8.81 3.49 9.75
CA ARG A 85 8.61 2.05 9.98
C ARG A 85 7.48 1.79 10.97
N CYS A 86 6.82 0.65 10.80
CA CYS A 86 5.85 0.15 11.77
C CYS A 86 6.48 0.09 13.17
N ASP A 87 5.77 0.61 14.17
CA ASP A 87 6.18 0.60 15.58
C ASP A 87 5.54 -0.54 16.39
N GLY A 88 4.86 -1.48 15.72
CA GLY A 88 4.14 -2.59 16.34
C GLY A 88 2.65 -2.32 16.62
N THR A 89 2.10 -1.19 16.17
CA THR A 89 0.65 -0.95 16.27
C THR A 89 -0.16 -1.64 15.17
N THR A 90 -1.33 -2.18 15.54
CA THR A 90 -2.27 -2.87 14.64
C THR A 90 -2.71 -1.96 13.48
N TYR A 91 -2.72 -2.50 12.27
CA TYR A 91 -3.28 -1.86 11.08
C TYR A 91 -4.35 -2.76 10.47
N LEU A 92 -5.31 -2.15 9.77
CA LEU A 92 -6.34 -2.89 9.04
C LEU A 92 -5.70 -3.61 7.87
N THR A 93 -5.92 -4.91 7.77
CA THR A 93 -5.63 -5.73 6.58
C THR A 93 -6.76 -5.53 5.55
N PRO A 94 -6.55 -5.82 4.25
CA PRO A 94 -7.60 -5.62 3.27
C PRO A 94 -8.87 -6.43 3.53
N ASP A 95 -8.74 -7.63 4.09
CA ASP A 95 -9.87 -8.47 4.52
C ASP A 95 -10.74 -7.82 5.62
N GLN A 96 -10.25 -6.74 6.25
CA GLN A 96 -10.96 -5.97 7.27
C GLN A 96 -11.57 -4.69 6.72
N ILE A 97 -11.42 -4.42 5.42
CA ILE A 97 -11.98 -3.26 4.73
C ILE A 97 -13.33 -3.68 4.13
N PRO A 98 -14.42 -2.97 4.44
CA PRO A 98 -15.73 -3.25 3.86
C PRO A 98 -15.68 -3.29 2.33
N GLU A 99 -16.37 -4.25 1.70
CA GLU A 99 -16.38 -4.43 0.22
C GLU A 99 -16.79 -3.16 -0.55
N ASP A 100 -17.57 -2.28 0.07
CA ASP A 100 -18.01 -0.99 -0.48
C ASP A 100 -16.98 0.14 -0.38
N GLU A 101 -15.84 -0.08 0.29
CA GLU A 101 -14.75 0.90 0.46
C GLU A 101 -13.46 0.56 -0.29
N TRP A 102 -13.51 -0.41 -1.21
CA TRP A 102 -12.43 -0.76 -2.14
C TRP A 102 -12.28 0.21 -3.32
#